data_AF-A0A0P4VJR1-F1
#
_entry.id   AF-A0A0P4VJR1-F1
#
_cell.length_a   1.000
_cell.length_b   1.000
_cell.length_c   1.000
_cell.angle_alpha   90.00
_cell.angle_beta   90.00
_cell.angle_gamma   90.00
#
_symmetry.space_group_name_H-M   'P 1'
#
loop_
_entity.id
_entity.type
_entity.pdbx_description
1 polymer ?
#
loop_
_entity_poly.entity_id
_entity_poly.type
_entity_poly.pdbx_seq_one_letter_code
_entity_poly.pdbx_strand_id
1 'polypeptide(L)'
;GTLSLLYEGIQKMSPTSSLPIYAKSVIHLLLSFAKLDIGAFQETLGAEGLALEVRAIASFLMSYCAVNADYDLMLQDVIEMVGYFAVHNLENQSLIQSGQQPTILQQLVSLPFNYFCESALKCKLFPTLIACSHNNSTNRAIVENECSYKELELFIQTPNIEEEIPLLKIFLAKNITKQEESHTNRETN
;
A
#
# COMPACT_ATOMS: atom_id res chain seq x y z
N GLY A 1 11.45 12.53 -13.45
CA GLY A 1 11.94 11.15 -13.67
C GLY A 1 10.83 10.28 -14.25
N THR A 2 10.98 8.96 -14.29
CA THR A 2 9.95 8.03 -14.81
C THR A 2 8.59 8.20 -14.12
N LEU A 3 8.57 8.49 -12.82
CA LEU A 3 7.34 8.77 -12.06
C LEU A 3 6.67 10.07 -12.52
N SER A 4 7.43 11.16 -12.66
CA SER A 4 6.92 12.45 -13.12
C SER A 4 6.39 12.39 -14.56
N LEU A 5 7.00 11.56 -15.43
CA LEU A 5 6.46 11.29 -16.77
C LEU A 5 5.10 10.57 -16.73
N LEU A 6 4.90 9.68 -15.75
CA LEU A 6 3.59 9.08 -15.51
C LEU A 6 2.59 10.10 -14.97
N TYR A 7 3.02 10.93 -14.02
CA TYR A 7 2.18 11.99 -13.46
C TYR A 7 1.68 12.95 -14.55
N GLU A 8 2.59 13.50 -15.37
CA GLU A 8 2.25 14.37 -16.49
C GLU A 8 1.39 13.66 -17.54
N GLY A 9 1.66 12.38 -17.81
CA GLY A 9 0.88 11.56 -18.73
C GLY A 9 -0.57 11.44 -18.28
N ILE A 10 -0.79 11.14 -17.00
CA ILE A 10 -2.12 11.06 -16.37
C ILE A 10 -2.82 12.42 -16.41
N GLN A 11 -2.13 13.51 -16.10
CA GLN A 11 -2.73 14.86 -16.11
C GLN A 11 -3.24 15.29 -17.50
N LYS A 12 -2.63 14.78 -18.57
CA LYS A 12 -3.01 15.07 -19.95
C LYS A 12 -4.10 14.13 -20.48
N MET A 13 -4.53 13.13 -19.70
CA MET A 13 -5.57 12.18 -20.12
C MET A 13 -6.95 12.85 -20.16
N SER A 14 -7.74 12.48 -21.16
CA SER A 14 -9.19 12.68 -21.13
C SER A 14 -9.87 11.52 -20.39
N PRO A 15 -11.08 11.72 -19.81
CA PRO A 15 -11.76 10.68 -19.02
C PRO A 15 -12.03 9.36 -19.76
N THR A 16 -12.06 9.39 -21.09
CA THR A 16 -12.30 8.23 -21.96
C THR A 16 -11.02 7.60 -22.53
N SER A 17 -9.85 8.17 -22.20
CA SER A 17 -8.57 7.69 -22.71
C SER A 17 -8.08 6.47 -21.94
N SER A 18 -7.44 5.54 -22.64
CA SER A 18 -6.66 4.46 -22.02
C SER A 18 -5.46 5.04 -21.27
N LEU A 19 -4.97 4.33 -20.24
CA LEU A 19 -3.74 4.72 -19.54
C LEU A 19 -2.56 4.80 -20.51
N PRO A 20 -1.54 5.64 -20.21
CA PRO A 20 -0.30 5.65 -20.99
C PRO A 20 0.29 4.24 -21.06
N ILE A 21 0.74 3.82 -22.23
CA ILE A 21 1.24 2.45 -22.47
C ILE A 21 2.38 2.03 -21.53
N TYR A 22 3.11 3.00 -21.00
CA TYR A 22 4.22 2.78 -20.08
C TYR A 22 3.78 2.68 -18.61
N ALA A 23 2.53 3.03 -18.26
CA ALA A 23 2.06 3.11 -16.88
C ALA A 23 2.26 1.80 -16.11
N LYS A 24 1.88 0.67 -16.71
CA LYS A 24 2.10 -0.66 -16.13
C LYS A 24 3.58 -0.94 -15.87
N SER A 25 4.45 -0.60 -16.81
CA SER A 25 5.90 -0.79 -16.66
C SER A 25 6.48 0.06 -15.53
N VAL A 26 5.97 1.28 -15.35
CA VAL A 26 6.36 2.14 -14.23
C VAL A 26 5.95 1.52 -12.90
N ILE A 27 4.70 1.06 -12.76
CA ILE A 27 4.24 0.44 -11.50
C ILE A 27 5.02 -0.85 -11.19
N HIS A 28 5.26 -1.70 -12.18
CA HIS A 28 6.10 -2.89 -12.00
C HIS A 28 7.54 -2.54 -11.57
N LEU A 29 8.12 -1.48 -12.13
CA LEU A 29 9.45 -1.01 -11.74
C LEU A 29 9.46 -0.56 -10.27
N LEU A 30 8.44 0.20 -9.85
CA LEU A 30 8.29 0.64 -8.45
C LEU A 30 8.13 -0.54 -7.49
N LEU A 31 7.31 -1.54 -7.85
CA LEU A 31 7.18 -2.76 -7.06
C LEU A 31 8.48 -3.56 -6.98
N SER A 32 9.22 -3.65 -8.08
CA SER A 32 10.52 -4.31 -8.11
C SER A 32 11.54 -3.57 -7.24
N PHE A 33 11.50 -2.24 -7.25
CA PHE A 33 12.32 -1.39 -6.39
C PHE A 33 11.98 -1.60 -4.91
N ALA A 34 10.70 -1.58 -4.53
CA ALA A 34 10.26 -1.83 -3.15
C ALA A 34 10.68 -3.20 -2.62
N LYS A 35 10.63 -4.24 -3.48
CA LYS A 35 11.05 -5.61 -3.14
C LYS A 35 12.57 -5.75 -3.01
N LEU A 36 13.34 -4.91 -3.70
CA LEU A 36 14.79 -4.90 -3.65
C LEU A 36 15.30 -4.14 -2.43
N ASP A 37 14.80 -2.93 -2.22
CA ASP A 37 15.18 -2.06 -1.11
C ASP A 37 13.99 -1.20 -0.68
N ILE A 38 13.33 -1.65 0.39
CA ILE A 38 12.16 -0.97 0.93
C ILE A 38 12.50 0.40 1.53
N GLY A 39 13.69 0.56 2.10
CA GLY A 39 14.14 1.81 2.71
C GLY A 39 14.35 2.88 1.65
N ALA A 40 15.18 2.57 0.64
CA ALA A 40 15.43 3.47 -0.48
C ALA A 40 14.16 3.78 -1.27
N PHE A 41 13.25 2.80 -1.43
CA PHE A 41 11.95 3.01 -2.06
C PHE A 41 11.10 4.04 -1.31
N GLN A 42 10.94 3.87 0.01
CA GLN A 42 10.15 4.77 0.84
C GLN A 42 10.79 6.16 0.93
N GLU A 43 12.11 6.25 1.09
CA GLU A 43 12.85 7.52 1.13
C GLU A 43 12.73 8.28 -0.19
N THR A 44 12.91 7.59 -1.32
CA THR A 44 12.84 8.22 -2.65
C THR A 44 11.43 8.73 -2.93
N LEU A 45 10.40 7.88 -2.74
CA LEU A 45 9.02 8.24 -3.05
C LEU A 45 8.39 9.16 -2.01
N GLY A 46 8.85 9.12 -0.77
CA GLY A 46 8.41 9.98 0.33
C GLY A 46 9.10 11.34 0.37
N ALA A 47 10.15 11.54 -0.44
CA ALA A 47 10.86 12.81 -0.51
C ALA A 47 9.94 13.97 -0.92
N GLU A 48 10.22 15.15 -0.35
CA GLU A 48 9.52 16.39 -0.66
C GLU A 48 9.50 16.65 -2.18
N GLY A 49 8.33 17.03 -2.70
CA GLY A 49 8.07 17.19 -4.14
C GLY A 49 7.57 15.92 -4.82
N LEU A 50 8.15 14.74 -4.56
CA LEU A 50 7.73 13.49 -5.21
C LEU A 50 6.53 12.85 -4.52
N ALA A 51 6.44 12.98 -3.20
CA ALA A 51 5.41 12.34 -2.40
C ALA A 51 3.98 12.73 -2.83
N LEU A 52 3.79 13.98 -3.26
CA LEU A 52 2.51 14.46 -3.78
C LEU A 52 2.17 13.87 -5.16
N GLU A 53 3.16 13.71 -6.04
CA GLU A 53 2.98 13.03 -7.33
C GLU A 53 2.60 11.56 -7.10
N VAL A 54 3.30 10.86 -6.21
CA VAL A 54 3.00 9.47 -5.84
C VAL A 54 1.57 9.34 -5.32
N ARG A 55 1.15 10.24 -4.41
CA ARG A 55 -0.21 10.26 -3.88
C ARG A 55 -1.24 10.43 -4.99
N ALA A 56 -1.01 11.39 -5.89
CA ALA A 56 -1.93 11.69 -6.97
C ALA A 56 -2.00 10.54 -8.00
N ILE A 57 -0.86 9.95 -8.36
CA ILE A 57 -0.79 8.78 -9.24
C ILE A 57 -1.54 7.61 -8.61
N ALA A 58 -1.23 7.25 -7.36
CA ALA A 58 -1.86 6.12 -6.68
C ALA A 58 -3.38 6.32 -6.56
N SER A 59 -3.84 7.50 -6.14
CA SER A 59 -5.27 7.80 -6.00
C SER A 59 -6.00 7.75 -7.35
N PHE A 60 -5.39 8.29 -8.41
CA PHE A 60 -5.94 8.22 -9.75
C PHE A 60 -6.01 6.78 -10.26
N LEU A 61 -4.92 6.03 -10.17
CA LEU A 61 -4.86 4.65 -10.67
C LEU A 61 -5.80 3.72 -9.89
N MET A 62 -5.91 3.87 -8.56
CA MET A 62 -6.89 3.15 -7.76
C MET A 62 -8.31 3.38 -8.29
N SER A 63 -8.72 4.65 -8.46
CA SER A 63 -10.05 4.99 -8.96
C SER A 63 -10.29 4.51 -10.39
N TYR A 64 -9.32 4.75 -11.28
CA TYR A 64 -9.43 4.42 -12.69
C TYR A 64 -9.48 2.90 -12.91
N CYS A 65 -8.58 2.15 -12.29
CA CYS A 65 -8.52 0.70 -12.50
C CYS A 65 -9.71 -0.02 -11.84
N ALA A 66 -10.25 0.49 -10.73
CA ALA A 66 -11.40 -0.13 -10.04
C ALA A 66 -12.68 -0.18 -10.87
N VAL A 67 -12.83 0.69 -11.88
CA VAL A 67 -14.01 0.70 -12.76
C VAL A 67 -13.75 0.12 -14.16
N ASN A 68 -12.49 -0.24 -14.47
CA ASN A 68 -12.10 -0.77 -15.77
C ASN A 68 -11.47 -2.16 -15.62
N ALA A 69 -12.23 -3.21 -15.90
CA ALA A 69 -11.84 -4.61 -15.71
C ALA A 69 -10.54 -5.01 -16.46
N ASP A 70 -10.22 -4.36 -17.57
CA ASP A 70 -8.96 -4.58 -18.31
C ASP A 70 -7.70 -4.27 -17.47
N TYR A 71 -7.86 -3.55 -16.35
CA TYR A 71 -6.78 -3.11 -15.47
C TYR A 71 -6.80 -3.79 -14.09
N ASP A 72 -7.50 -4.91 -13.92
CA ASP A 72 -7.58 -5.63 -12.62
C ASP A 72 -6.19 -5.98 -12.05
N LEU A 73 -5.27 -6.43 -12.90
CA LEU A 73 -3.90 -6.73 -12.47
C LEU A 73 -3.14 -5.46 -12.04
N MET A 74 -3.37 -4.36 -12.75
CA MET A 74 -2.74 -3.09 -12.43
C MET A 74 -3.29 -2.51 -11.12
N LEU A 75 -4.59 -2.70 -10.84
CA LEU A 75 -5.17 -2.34 -9.56
C LEU A 75 -4.50 -3.11 -8.41
N GLN A 76 -4.33 -4.43 -8.56
CA GLN A 76 -3.64 -5.26 -7.57
C GLN A 76 -2.19 -4.81 -7.34
N ASP A 77 -1.48 -4.44 -8.41
CA ASP A 77 -0.11 -3.91 -8.32
C ASP A 77 -0.05 -2.57 -7.58
N VAL A 78 -1.02 -1.67 -7.82
CA VAL A 78 -1.10 -0.38 -7.12
C VAL A 78 -1.43 -0.58 -5.63
N ILE A 79 -2.35 -1.49 -5.31
CA ILE A 79 -2.66 -1.87 -3.92
C ILE A 79 -1.38 -2.35 -3.21
N GLU A 80 -0.65 -3.29 -3.82
CA GLU A 80 0.60 -3.82 -3.24
C GLU A 80 1.67 -2.72 -3.08
N MET A 81 1.81 -1.83 -4.07
CA MET A 81 2.74 -0.69 -4.03
C MET A 81 2.43 0.25 -2.86
N VAL A 82 1.15 0.56 -2.62
CA VAL A 82 0.72 1.39 -1.48
C VAL A 82 1.08 0.71 -0.16
N GLY A 83 0.93 -0.62 -0.07
CA GLY A 83 1.33 -1.40 1.11
C GLY A 83 2.83 -1.27 1.41
N TYR A 84 3.70 -1.44 0.40
CA TYR A 84 5.14 -1.20 0.58
C TYR A 84 5.45 0.25 0.91
N PHE A 85 4.75 1.21 0.33
CA PHE A 85 4.98 2.63 0.61
C PHE A 85 4.70 2.96 2.09
N ALA A 86 3.69 2.34 2.69
CA ALA A 86 3.23 2.65 4.04
C ALA A 86 3.85 1.78 5.15
N VAL A 87 4.37 0.58 4.83
CA VAL A 87 4.78 -0.39 5.85
C VAL A 87 5.83 0.20 6.80
N HIS A 88 5.50 0.23 8.10
CA HIS A 88 6.34 0.77 9.18
C HIS A 88 6.82 2.21 8.99
N ASN A 89 6.09 3.03 8.22
CA ASN A 89 6.42 4.41 7.94
C ASN A 89 5.21 5.33 8.21
N LEU A 90 5.16 5.95 9.39
CA LEU A 90 4.04 6.79 9.84
C LEU A 90 3.82 8.04 8.97
N GLU A 91 4.88 8.59 8.40
CA GLU A 91 4.80 9.75 7.51
C GLU A 91 4.10 9.36 6.20
N ASN A 92 4.53 8.27 5.57
CA ASN A 92 3.90 7.75 4.37
C ASN A 92 2.45 7.28 4.63
N GLN A 93 2.18 6.68 5.79
CA GLN A 93 0.81 6.37 6.23
C GLN A 93 -0.06 7.62 6.38
N SER A 94 0.50 8.74 6.84
CA SER A 94 -0.21 10.01 6.96
C SER A 94 -0.46 10.65 5.58
N LEU A 95 0.43 10.40 4.62
CA LEU A 95 0.27 10.85 3.25
C LEU A 95 -0.87 10.13 2.52
N ILE A 96 -1.01 8.82 2.69
CA ILE A 96 -2.08 8.04 2.03
C ILE A 96 -3.49 8.35 2.57
N GLN A 97 -3.60 8.85 3.80
CA GLN A 97 -4.87 9.19 4.43
C GLN A 97 -5.27 10.67 4.28
N SER A 98 -4.48 11.47 3.56
CA SER A 98 -4.69 12.92 3.46
C SER A 98 -4.85 13.40 2.01
N GLY A 99 -5.28 14.67 1.87
CA GLY A 99 -5.53 15.33 0.59
C GLY A 99 -6.96 15.17 0.08
N GLN A 100 -7.14 15.13 -1.24
CA GLN A 100 -8.46 15.05 -1.86
C GLN A 100 -9.16 13.74 -1.51
N GLN A 101 -10.47 13.85 -1.26
CA GLN A 101 -11.36 12.74 -0.91
C GLN A 101 -11.99 12.17 -2.19
N PRO A 102 -12.20 10.84 -2.29
CA PRO A 102 -11.74 9.84 -1.33
C PRO A 102 -10.21 9.69 -1.34
N THR A 103 -9.61 9.59 -0.16
CA THR A 103 -8.16 9.38 0.01
C THR A 103 -7.78 7.97 -0.43
N ILE A 104 -6.49 7.68 -0.59
CA ILE A 104 -6.03 6.34 -0.99
C ILE A 104 -6.51 5.30 0.04
N LEU A 105 -6.41 5.62 1.34
CA LEU A 105 -6.89 4.70 2.38
C LEU A 105 -8.40 4.47 2.30
N GLN A 106 -9.18 5.50 2.05
CA GLN A 106 -10.63 5.35 1.86
C GLN A 106 -10.96 4.54 0.59
N GLN A 107 -10.24 4.77 -0.51
CA GLN A 107 -10.39 3.99 -1.73
C GLN A 107 -10.10 2.49 -1.50
N LEU A 108 -9.07 2.16 -0.71
CA LEU A 108 -8.73 0.78 -0.36
C LEU A 108 -9.86 0.08 0.41
N VAL A 109 -10.44 0.74 1.41
CA VAL A 109 -11.53 0.16 2.21
C VAL A 109 -12.88 0.17 1.51
N SER A 110 -13.04 0.98 0.46
CA SER A 110 -14.24 1.01 -0.40
C SER A 110 -14.12 0.17 -1.68
N LEU A 111 -13.11 -0.69 -1.80
CA LEU A 111 -12.98 -1.60 -2.94
C LEU A 111 -14.19 -2.57 -3.02
N PRO A 112 -14.47 -3.16 -4.20
CA PRO A 112 -15.56 -4.11 -4.32
C PRO A 112 -15.40 -5.33 -3.41
N PHE A 113 -16.54 -5.93 -3.01
CA PHE A 113 -16.60 -6.97 -1.98
C PHE A 113 -15.70 -8.21 -2.25
N ASN A 114 -15.42 -8.54 -3.51
CA ASN A 114 -14.50 -9.62 -3.86
C ASN A 114 -13.10 -9.43 -3.27
N TYR A 115 -12.62 -8.19 -3.11
CA TYR A 115 -11.34 -7.91 -2.44
C TYR A 115 -11.32 -8.30 -0.95
N PHE A 116 -12.48 -8.45 -0.33
CA PHE A 116 -12.63 -8.84 1.08
C PHE A 116 -12.93 -10.33 1.27
N CYS A 117 -13.33 -11.03 0.21
CA CYS A 117 -13.77 -12.43 0.27
C CYS A 117 -12.92 -13.41 -0.53
N GLU A 118 -12.42 -13.03 -1.70
CA GLU A 118 -11.62 -13.93 -2.53
C GLU A 118 -10.18 -14.00 -2.04
N SER A 119 -9.69 -15.20 -1.75
CA SER A 119 -8.35 -15.40 -1.14
C SER A 119 -7.23 -14.68 -1.91
N ALA A 120 -7.25 -14.76 -3.25
CA ALA A 120 -6.21 -14.12 -4.08
C ALA A 120 -6.17 -12.59 -3.92
N LEU A 121 -7.33 -11.94 -3.86
CA LEU A 121 -7.42 -10.48 -3.71
C LEU A 121 -7.19 -10.05 -2.26
N LYS A 122 -7.64 -10.84 -1.29
CA LYS A 122 -7.32 -10.63 0.14
C LYS A 122 -5.81 -10.61 0.39
N CYS A 123 -5.06 -11.51 -0.26
CA CYS A 123 -3.60 -11.54 -0.19
C CYS A 123 -2.91 -10.27 -0.71
N LYS A 124 -3.64 -9.37 -1.40
CA LYS A 124 -3.16 -8.04 -1.78
C LYS A 124 -3.71 -6.96 -0.84
N LEU A 125 -5.02 -6.95 -0.61
CA LEU A 125 -5.68 -5.89 0.16
C LEU A 125 -5.36 -5.95 1.66
N PHE A 126 -5.46 -7.11 2.29
CA PHE A 126 -5.36 -7.22 3.75
C PHE A 126 -3.96 -6.84 4.26
N PRO A 127 -2.85 -7.35 3.68
CA PRO A 127 -1.51 -6.88 4.01
C PRO A 127 -1.34 -5.37 3.85
N THR A 128 -1.95 -4.81 2.82
CA THR A 128 -1.90 -3.37 2.54
C THR A 128 -2.63 -2.58 3.62
N LEU A 129 -3.86 -2.95 3.97
CA LEU A 129 -4.62 -2.27 5.04
C LEU A 129 -3.88 -2.32 6.39
N ILE A 130 -3.25 -3.44 6.71
CA ILE A 130 -2.43 -3.59 7.92
C ILE A 130 -1.21 -2.67 7.87
N ALA A 131 -0.47 -2.67 6.77
CA ALA A 131 0.67 -1.77 6.57
C ALA A 131 0.28 -0.29 6.69
N CYS A 132 -0.90 0.07 6.17
CA CYS A 132 -1.44 1.43 6.20
C CYS A 132 -1.89 1.89 7.60
N SER A 133 -2.30 0.98 8.49
CA SER A 133 -2.96 1.31 9.76
C SER A 133 -2.20 0.91 11.01
N HIS A 134 -1.14 0.11 10.89
CA HIS A 134 -0.34 -0.34 12.02
C HIS A 134 0.34 0.83 12.75
N ASN A 135 0.12 0.91 14.07
CA ASN A 135 0.58 1.98 14.95
C ASN A 135 0.12 3.39 14.56
N ASN A 136 -0.94 3.50 13.75
CA ASN A 136 -1.53 4.77 13.36
C ASN A 136 -3.03 4.75 13.70
N SER A 137 -3.38 5.39 14.82
CA SER A 137 -4.75 5.39 15.36
C SER A 137 -5.75 6.03 14.41
N THR A 138 -5.37 7.07 13.66
CA THR A 138 -6.23 7.71 12.68
C THR A 138 -6.55 6.76 11.53
N ASN A 139 -5.53 6.14 10.95
CA ASN A 139 -5.72 5.19 9.85
C ASN A 139 -6.47 3.94 10.31
N ARG A 140 -6.17 3.46 11.51
CA ARG A 140 -6.90 2.34 12.14
C ARG A 140 -8.39 2.64 12.28
N ALA A 141 -8.75 3.84 12.75
CA ALA A 141 -10.16 4.23 12.86
C ALA A 141 -10.86 4.28 11.50
N ILE A 142 -10.18 4.75 10.44
CA ILE A 142 -10.74 4.72 9.07
C ILE A 142 -10.99 3.28 8.61
N VAL A 143 -10.04 2.38 8.86
CA VAL A 143 -10.19 0.95 8.51
C VAL A 143 -11.31 0.30 9.31
N GLU A 144 -11.39 0.55 10.62
CA GLU A 144 -12.40 -0.02 11.52
C GLU A 144 -13.83 0.42 11.22
N ASN A 145 -14.01 1.59 10.60
CA ASN A 145 -15.33 2.07 10.19
C ASN A 145 -15.93 1.28 9.03
N GLU A 146 -15.09 0.75 8.14
CA GLU A 146 -15.53 0.11 6.89
C GLU A 146 -15.28 -1.40 6.87
N CYS A 147 -14.32 -1.89 7.68
CA CYS A 147 -13.91 -3.28 7.74
C CYS A 147 -13.63 -3.74 9.18
N SER A 148 -13.89 -5.02 9.46
CA SER A 148 -13.55 -5.63 10.74
C SER A 148 -12.03 -5.76 10.88
N TYR A 149 -11.41 -4.92 11.71
CA TYR A 149 -9.97 -5.00 11.98
C TYR A 149 -9.57 -6.36 12.59
N LYS A 150 -10.50 -7.02 13.28
CA LYS A 150 -10.31 -8.39 13.78
C LYS A 150 -10.04 -9.39 12.64
N GLU A 151 -10.64 -9.21 11.46
CA GLU A 151 -10.36 -10.07 10.31
C GLU A 151 -8.94 -9.88 9.78
N LEU A 152 -8.41 -8.66 9.84
CA LEU A 152 -7.02 -8.36 9.50
C LEU A 152 -6.05 -9.02 10.50
N GLU A 153 -6.38 -8.97 11.80
CA GLU A 153 -5.60 -9.63 12.86
C GLU A 153 -5.61 -11.15 12.71
N LEU A 154 -6.75 -11.76 12.38
CA LEU A 154 -6.83 -13.19 12.11
C LEU A 154 -6.06 -13.58 10.85
N PHE A 155 -6.08 -12.72 9.82
CA PHE A 155 -5.38 -12.99 8.56
C PHE A 155 -3.86 -13.14 8.78
N ILE A 156 -3.24 -12.28 9.58
CA ILE A 156 -1.79 -12.37 9.88
C ILE A 156 -1.43 -13.52 10.81
N GLN A 157 -2.40 -14.14 11.48
CA GLN A 157 -2.19 -15.34 12.30
C GLN A 157 -2.22 -16.64 11.47
N THR A 158 -2.50 -16.54 10.16
CA THR A 158 -2.48 -17.70 9.27
C THR A 158 -1.08 -18.31 9.24
N PRO A 159 -0.91 -19.63 9.44
CA PRO A 159 0.41 -20.26 9.43
C PRO A 159 1.16 -20.02 8.11
N ASN A 160 2.46 -19.70 8.20
CA ASN A 160 3.38 -19.47 7.06
C ASN A 160 2.97 -18.33 6.11
N ILE A 161 2.10 -17.41 6.53
CA ILE A 161 1.63 -16.32 5.67
C ILE A 161 2.75 -15.37 5.22
N GLU A 162 3.81 -15.26 6.03
CA GLU A 162 5.03 -14.51 5.74
C GLU A 162 5.89 -15.15 4.64
N GLU A 163 5.76 -16.45 4.40
CA GLU A 163 6.44 -17.12 3.30
C GLU A 163 5.72 -16.89 1.97
N GLU A 164 4.40 -16.74 2.03
CA GLU A 164 3.54 -16.51 0.86
C GLU A 164 3.46 -15.04 0.45
N ILE A 165 3.48 -14.12 1.41
CA ILE A 165 3.24 -12.69 1.19
C ILE A 165 4.46 -11.87 1.60
N PRO A 166 5.29 -11.40 0.63
CA PRO A 166 6.52 -10.67 0.92
C PRO A 166 6.32 -9.40 1.75
N LEU A 167 5.20 -8.68 1.56
CA LEU A 167 4.87 -7.51 2.37
C LEU A 167 4.69 -7.87 3.84
N LEU A 168 4.04 -9.01 4.15
CA LEU A 168 3.89 -9.47 5.53
C LEU A 168 5.19 -9.98 6.11
N LYS A 169 6.08 -10.56 5.31
CA LYS A 169 7.44 -10.88 5.75
C LYS A 169 8.17 -9.65 6.27
N ILE A 170 8.15 -8.55 5.52
CA ILE A 170 8.74 -7.26 5.95
C ILE A 170 8.03 -6.74 7.20
N PHE A 171 6.70 -6.82 7.22
CA PHE A 171 5.90 -6.35 8.35
C PHE A 171 6.24 -7.09 9.65
N LEU A 172 6.28 -8.43 9.61
CA LEU A 172 6.48 -9.28 10.77
C LEU A 172 7.94 -9.34 11.22
N ALA A 173 8.91 -9.25 10.31
CA ALA A 173 10.33 -9.23 10.65
C ALA A 173 10.69 -8.12 11.66
N LYS A 174 10.10 -6.92 11.51
CA LYS A 174 10.35 -5.78 12.40
C LYS A 174 9.71 -5.93 13.79
N ASN A 175 8.69 -6.79 13.93
CA ASN A 175 8.08 -7.07 15.23
C ASN A 175 8.95 -8.00 16.08
N ILE A 176 9.71 -8.90 15.44
CA ILE A 176 10.66 -9.80 16.12
C ILE A 176 11.82 -9.00 16.70
N THR A 177 12.39 -8.06 15.94
CA THR A 177 13.53 -7.23 16.41
C THR A 177 13.17 -6.37 17.63
N LYS A 178 11.94 -5.83 17.69
CA LYS A 178 11.45 -5.07 18.87
C LYS A 178 11.23 -5.94 20.11
N GLN A 179 10.87 -7.22 19.94
CA GLN A 179 10.70 -8.16 21.06
C GLN A 179 12.05 -8.62 21.61
N GLU A 180 13.05 -8.82 20.74
CA GLU A 180 14.41 -9.17 21.14
C GLU A 180 15.10 -8.02 21.90
N GLU A 181 15.01 -6.77 21.40
CA GLU A 181 15.59 -5.59 22.07
C GLU A 181 14.94 -5.28 23.44
N SER A 182 13.66 -5.62 23.63
CA SER A 182 12.97 -5.43 24.91
C SER A 182 13.23 -6.55 25.92
N HIS A 183 13.62 -7.75 25.47
CA HIS A 183 14.11 -8.83 26.34
C HIS A 183 15.56 -8.60 26.78
N THR A 184 16.46 -8.17 25.89
CA THR A 184 17.86 -7.89 26.26
C THR A 184 17.98 -6.74 27.28
N ASN A 185 17.16 -5.69 27.19
CA ASN A 185 17.17 -4.58 28.14
C ASN A 185 16.57 -4.91 29.52
N ARG A 186 15.90 -6.05 29.68
CA ARG A 186 15.41 -6.56 30.97
C ARG A 186 16.39 -7.48 31.68
N GLU A 187 17.35 -8.06 30.96
CA GLU A 187 18.40 -8.91 31.53
C GLU A 187 19.63 -8.10 31.98
N THR A 188 19.73 -6.83 31.59
CA THR A 188 20.83 -5.92 31.95
C THR A 188 20.47 -4.87 33.01
N ASN A 189 19.31 -4.95 33.65
CA ASN A 189 18.89 -4.05 34.75
C ASN A 189 18.57 -4.81 36.03
#